data_AF-A0A958ZNP8-F1
#
_entry.id   AF-A0A958ZNP8-F1
#
_cell.length_a   1.000
_cell.length_b   1.000
_cell.length_c   1.000
_cell.angle_alpha   90.00
_cell.angle_beta   90.00
_cell.angle_gamma   90.00
#
_symmetry.space_group_name_H-M   'P 1'
#
loop_
_entity.id
_entity.type
_entity.pdbx_description
1 polymer ?
#
loop_
_entity_poly.entity_id
_entity_poly.type
_entity_poly.pdbx_seq_one_letter_code
_entity_poly.pdbx_strand_id
1 'polypeptide(L)'
;MDNEVKTWLRDIEQAIGEINSFMPDEKNFKNFQKDIKTKRAVERNIEIIGEAMSRILKADPNIKISHTRKIVDTRNRIIHGYDSVSEDILWGIIMRNLPDLEKEVKELLS
;
A
#
# COMPACT_ATOMS: atom_id res chain seq x y z
N MET A 1 1.34 -14.86 16.58
CA MET A 1 0.69 -13.73 15.86
C MET A 1 -0.81 -13.90 15.99
N ASP A 2 -1.50 -12.86 16.46
CA ASP A 2 -2.94 -12.82 16.63
C ASP A 2 -3.67 -13.12 15.30
N ASN A 3 -4.84 -13.76 15.37
CA ASN A 3 -5.70 -14.02 14.22
C ASN A 3 -6.18 -12.73 13.56
N GLU A 4 -6.40 -11.66 14.34
CA GLU A 4 -6.77 -10.35 13.80
C GLU A 4 -5.61 -9.74 12.98
N VAL A 5 -4.38 -9.78 13.52
CA VAL A 5 -3.17 -9.31 12.82
C VAL A 5 -2.94 -10.11 11.54
N LYS A 6 -3.11 -11.43 11.56
CA LYS A 6 -3.05 -12.27 10.35
C LYS A 6 -4.07 -11.84 9.29
N THR A 7 -5.27 -11.45 9.72
CA THR A 7 -6.34 -11.01 8.80
C THR A 7 -5.94 -9.71 8.12
N TRP A 8 -5.47 -8.72 8.88
CA TRP A 8 -5.01 -7.45 8.30
C TRP A 8 -3.75 -7.58 7.43
N LEU A 9 -2.85 -8.51 7.76
CA LEU A 9 -1.70 -8.82 6.89
C LEU A 9 -2.16 -9.42 5.55
N ARG A 10 -3.20 -10.26 5.55
CA ARG A 10 -3.81 -10.76 4.31
C ARG A 10 -4.51 -9.66 3.52
N ASP A 11 -5.18 -8.72 4.19
CA ASP A 11 -5.76 -7.54 3.53
C ASP A 11 -4.67 -6.73 2.80
N ILE A 12 -3.49 -6.57 3.42
CA ILE A 12 -2.34 -5.89 2.80
C ILE A 12 -1.82 -6.72 1.62
N GLU A 13 -1.60 -8.03 1.78
CA GLU A 13 -1.13 -8.91 0.70
C GLU A 13 -2.07 -8.86 -0.51
N GLN A 14 -3.38 -8.97 -0.28
CA GLN A 14 -4.38 -8.88 -1.33
C GLN A 14 -4.34 -7.53 -2.04
N ALA A 15 -4.31 -6.43 -1.29
CA ALA A 15 -4.30 -5.09 -1.87
C ALA A 15 -3.04 -4.83 -2.72
N ILE A 16 -1.89 -5.36 -2.31
CA ILE A 16 -0.66 -5.31 -3.12
C ILE A 16 -0.82 -6.14 -4.39
N GLY A 17 -1.39 -7.34 -4.29
CA GLY A 17 -1.67 -8.21 -5.44
C GLY A 17 -2.61 -7.53 -6.46
N GLU A 18 -3.65 -6.86 -5.99
CA GLU A 18 -4.55 -6.08 -6.83
C GLU A 18 -3.83 -4.93 -7.53
N ILE A 19 -3.03 -4.14 -6.80
CA ILE A 19 -2.21 -3.06 -7.40
C ILE A 19 -1.32 -3.62 -8.51
N ASN A 20 -0.61 -4.71 -8.24
CA ASN A 20 0.26 -5.34 -9.23
C ASN A 20 -0.53 -5.81 -10.45
N SER A 21 -1.76 -6.31 -10.28
CA SER A 21 -2.62 -6.76 -11.39
C SER A 21 -3.10 -5.62 -12.32
N PHE A 22 -3.19 -4.39 -11.81
CA PHE A 22 -3.57 -3.22 -12.61
C PHE A 22 -2.40 -2.63 -13.39
N MET A 23 -1.18 -2.95 -12.99
CA MET A 23 0.03 -2.41 -13.60
C MET A 23 0.42 -3.24 -14.83
N PRO A 24 0.70 -2.63 -15.98
CA PRO A 24 1.24 -3.35 -17.13
C PRO A 24 2.67 -3.84 -16.81
N ASP A 25 3.09 -4.92 -17.48
CA ASP A 25 4.46 -5.46 -17.38
C ASP A 25 5.51 -4.37 -17.66
N GLU A 26 5.30 -3.58 -18.72
CA GLU A 26 6.10 -2.40 -19.02
C GLU A 26 5.58 -1.19 -18.25
N LYS A 27 6.22 -0.91 -17.12
CA LYS A 27 5.87 0.20 -16.24
C LYS A 27 6.31 1.53 -16.86
N ASN A 28 5.35 2.31 -17.36
CA ASN A 28 5.58 3.64 -17.91
C ASN A 28 4.81 4.72 -17.13
N PHE A 29 5.53 5.68 -16.56
CA PHE A 29 4.92 6.75 -15.76
C PHE A 29 3.92 7.59 -16.56
N LYS A 30 4.26 8.02 -17.78
CA LYS A 30 3.36 8.86 -18.61
C LYS A 30 2.05 8.14 -18.95
N ASN A 31 2.09 6.82 -19.13
CA ASN A 31 0.87 6.03 -19.36
C ASN A 31 0.03 5.96 -18.08
N PHE A 32 0.67 5.72 -16.93
CA PHE A 32 0.00 5.74 -15.63
C PHE A 32 -0.67 7.09 -15.32
N GLN A 33 0.00 8.22 -15.62
CA GLN A 33 -0.58 9.56 -15.45
C GLN A 33 -1.88 9.75 -16.24
N LYS A 34 -1.99 9.13 -17.42
CA LYS A 34 -3.19 9.23 -18.28
C LYS A 34 -4.30 8.24 -17.89
N ASP A 35 -3.98 7.19 -17.16
CA ASP A 35 -4.91 6.14 -16.77
C ASP A 35 -5.59 6.46 -15.43
N ILE A 36 -6.66 7.24 -15.49
CA ILE A 36 -7.47 7.61 -14.32
C ILE A 36 -8.04 6.37 -13.61
N LYS A 37 -8.39 5.31 -14.34
CA LYS A 37 -8.96 4.10 -13.75
C LYS A 37 -7.92 3.41 -12.87
N THR A 38 -6.71 3.20 -13.40
CA THR A 38 -5.61 2.56 -12.65
C THR A 38 -5.20 3.42 -11.47
N LYS A 39 -5.08 4.74 -11.62
CA LYS A 39 -4.78 5.65 -10.49
C LYS A 39 -5.78 5.51 -9.35
N ARG A 40 -7.08 5.55 -9.65
CA ARG A 40 -8.13 5.39 -8.62
C ARG A 40 -8.12 4.02 -7.96
N ALA A 41 -7.86 2.96 -8.73
CA ALA A 41 -7.75 1.61 -8.20
C ALA A 41 -6.54 1.44 -7.26
N VAL A 42 -5.41 2.07 -7.61
CA VAL A 42 -4.20 2.10 -6.79
C VAL A 42 -4.40 2.92 -5.52
N GLU A 43 -4.97 4.13 -5.63
CA GLU A 43 -5.29 4.98 -4.48
C GLU A 43 -6.14 4.22 -3.45
N ARG A 44 -7.20 3.56 -3.94
CA ARG A 44 -8.09 2.77 -3.08
C ARG A 44 -7.36 1.65 -2.35
N ASN A 45 -6.46 0.94 -3.02
CA ASN A 45 -5.69 -0.14 -2.41
C ASN A 45 -4.65 0.39 -1.41
N ILE A 46 -4.02 1.54 -1.66
CA ILE A 46 -3.12 2.17 -0.68
C ILE A 46 -3.89 2.60 0.58
N GLU A 47 -5.13 3.06 0.45
CA GLU A 47 -5.98 3.34 1.63
C GLU A 47 -6.23 2.09 2.47
N ILE A 48 -6.52 0.95 1.83
CA ILE A 48 -6.73 -0.34 2.49
C ILE A 48 -5.46 -0.76 3.23
N ILE A 49 -4.31 -0.69 2.56
CA ILE A 49 -3.01 -1.02 3.15
C ILE A 49 -2.74 -0.16 4.39
N GLY A 50 -2.96 1.15 4.31
CA GLY A 50 -2.71 2.05 5.44
C GLY A 50 -3.68 1.86 6.60
N GLU A 51 -4.94 1.53 6.35
CA GLU A 51 -5.90 1.21 7.40
C GLU A 51 -5.55 -0.11 8.09
N ALA A 52 -5.23 -1.16 7.33
CA ALA A 52 -4.78 -2.43 7.86
C ALA A 52 -3.51 -2.25 8.71
N MET A 53 -2.54 -1.48 8.22
CA MET A 53 -1.32 -1.16 8.97
C MET A 53 -1.62 -0.43 10.29
N SER A 54 -2.53 0.54 10.27
CA SER A 54 -2.94 1.27 11.48
C SER A 54 -3.55 0.34 12.54
N ARG A 55 -4.36 -0.64 12.12
CA ARG A 55 -4.94 -1.66 13.02
C ARG A 55 -3.88 -2.60 13.57
N ILE A 56 -2.98 -3.07 12.71
CA ILE A 56 -1.85 -3.91 13.11
C ILE A 56 -1.02 -3.20 14.18
N LEU A 57 -0.62 -1.94 13.97
CA LEU A 57 0.20 -1.20 14.95
C LEU A 57 -0.50 -0.96 16.29
N LYS A 58 -1.84 -0.95 16.32
CA LYS A 58 -2.61 -0.86 17.57
C LYS A 58 -2.61 -2.17 18.34
N ALA A 59 -2.70 -3.30 17.64
CA ALA A 59 -2.73 -4.64 18.24
C ALA A 59 -1.32 -5.17 18.57
N ASP A 60 -0.36 -4.93 17.67
CA ASP A 60 1.05 -5.30 17.80
C ASP A 60 1.95 -4.12 17.41
N PRO A 61 2.24 -3.21 18.35
CA PRO A 61 3.12 -2.06 18.12
C PRO A 61 4.57 -2.44 17.78
N ASN A 62 4.98 -3.68 18.04
CA ASN A 62 6.35 -4.16 17.86
C ASN A 62 6.52 -5.00 16.60
N ILE A 63 5.52 -5.04 15.71
CA ILE A 63 5.59 -5.82 14.48
C ILE A 63 6.81 -5.39 13.63
N LYS A 64 7.51 -6.38 13.08
CA LYS A 64 8.73 -6.16 12.29
C LYS A 64 8.41 -5.87 10.83
N ILE A 65 7.77 -4.73 10.60
CA ILE A 65 7.55 -4.17 9.26
C ILE A 65 8.30 -2.84 9.19
N SER A 66 9.01 -2.59 8.10
CA SER A 66 9.73 -1.34 7.91
C SER A 66 8.77 -0.22 7.50
N HIS A 67 9.13 1.02 7.86
CA HIS A 67 8.41 2.22 7.38
C HIS A 67 6.90 2.28 7.69
N THR A 68 6.42 1.53 8.68
CA THR A 68 5.00 1.44 9.07
C THR A 68 4.34 2.80 9.28
N ARG A 69 5.06 3.74 9.93
CA ARG A 69 4.60 5.11 10.10
C ARG A 69 4.39 5.85 8.77
N LYS A 70 5.31 5.69 7.81
CA LYS A 70 5.17 6.29 6.47
C LYS A 70 3.99 5.71 5.71
N ILE A 71 3.70 4.42 5.87
CA ILE A 71 2.54 3.76 5.24
C ILE A 71 1.24 4.37 5.77
N VAL A 72 1.12 4.53 7.10
CA VAL A 72 -0.04 5.18 7.72
C VAL A 72 -0.15 6.65 7.33
N ASP A 73 0.96 7.39 7.31
CA ASP A 73 0.98 8.80 6.92
C ASP A 73 0.60 8.99 5.43
N THR A 74 0.97 8.04 4.57
CA THR A 74 0.59 8.04 3.14
C THR A 74 -0.92 7.94 2.98
N ARG A 75 -1.59 7.05 3.73
CA ARG A 75 -3.06 6.99 3.77
C ARG A 75 -3.66 8.32 4.18
N ASN A 76 -3.15 8.93 5.25
CA ASN A 76 -3.65 10.23 5.72
C ASN A 76 -3.51 11.29 4.63
N ARG A 77 -2.39 11.29 3.88
CA ARG A 77 -2.17 12.23 2.79
C ARG A 77 -3.12 12.02 1.60
N ILE A 78 -3.48 10.77 1.29
CA ILE A 78 -4.46 10.43 0.24
C ILE A 78 -5.87 10.88 0.65
N ILE A 79 -6.31 10.55 1.87
CA ILE A 79 -7.66 10.86 2.36
C ILE A 79 -7.86 12.36 2.55
N HIS A 80 -6.85 13.09 3.02
CA HIS A 80 -6.97 14.53 3.25
C HIS A 80 -6.93 15.38 1.99
N GLY A 81 -6.85 14.75 0.80
CA GLY A 81 -7.09 15.43 -0.47
C GLY A 81 -6.22 16.68 -0.64
N TYR A 82 -4.98 16.66 -0.13
CA TYR A 82 -4.03 17.70 -0.52
C TYR A 82 -4.02 17.70 -2.05
N ASP A 83 -4.35 18.83 -2.67
CA ASP A 83 -4.66 19.03 -4.10
C ASP A 83 -3.56 18.53 -5.08
N SER A 84 -2.49 17.93 -4.55
CA SER A 84 -1.57 17.05 -5.24
C SER A 84 -1.08 15.92 -4.31
N VAL A 85 -1.81 14.82 -4.19
CA VAL A 85 -1.10 13.54 -4.19
C VAL A 85 -0.52 13.46 -5.59
N SER A 86 0.70 13.97 -5.73
CA SER A 86 1.40 14.02 -7.01
C SER A 86 1.42 12.59 -7.54
N GLU A 87 1.08 12.39 -8.81
CA GLU A 87 1.13 11.06 -9.45
C GLU A 87 2.52 10.42 -9.25
N ASP A 88 3.56 11.26 -9.10
CA ASP A 88 4.92 10.89 -8.70
C ASP A 88 5.03 10.18 -7.34
N ILE A 89 4.22 10.57 -6.36
CA ILE A 89 4.17 9.93 -5.03
C ILE A 89 3.57 8.54 -5.15
N LEU A 90 2.42 8.41 -5.80
CA LEU A 90 1.78 7.10 -6.05
C LEU A 90 2.73 6.19 -6.82
N TRP A 91 3.33 6.70 -7.89
CA TRP A 91 4.32 5.98 -8.67
C TRP A 91 5.53 5.56 -7.80
N GLY A 92 6.04 6.47 -6.98
CA GLY A 92 7.14 6.20 -6.06
C GLY A 92 6.82 5.08 -5.06
N ILE A 93 5.60 5.05 -4.53
CA ILE A 93 5.12 4.01 -3.62
C ILE A 93 5.07 2.66 -4.34
N ILE A 94 4.43 2.61 -5.51
CA ILE A 94 4.28 1.38 -6.29
C ILE A 94 5.66 0.80 -6.66
N MET A 95 6.59 1.66 -7.05
CA MET A 95 7.88 1.22 -7.58
C MET A 95 8.91 0.86 -6.51
N ARG A 96 8.83 1.48 -5.32
CA ARG A 96 9.89 1.36 -4.30
C ARG A 96 9.40 0.80 -2.98
N ASN A 97 8.19 1.12 -2.55
CA ASN A 97 7.73 0.78 -1.20
C ASN A 97 6.89 -0.50 -1.16
N LEU A 98 6.02 -0.71 -2.14
CA LEU A 98 5.18 -1.91 -2.19
C LEU A 98 6.00 -3.22 -2.30
N PRO A 99 7.07 -3.32 -3.11
CA PRO A 99 7.85 -4.55 -3.20
C PRO A 99 8.47 -4.98 -1.85
N ASP A 100 8.99 -4.02 -1.10
CA ASP A 100 9.57 -4.28 0.23
C ASP A 100 8.48 -4.71 1.22
N LEU A 101 7.35 -4.00 1.23
CA LEU A 101 6.21 -4.34 2.09
C LEU A 101 5.64 -5.72 1.76
N GLU A 102 5.52 -6.06 0.48
CA GLU A 102 5.03 -7.37 0.02
C GLU A 102 5.90 -8.49 0.57
N LYS A 103 7.22 -8.33 0.50
CA LYS A 103 8.18 -9.29 1.03
C LYS A 103 8.03 -9.46 2.54
N GLU A 104 8.00 -8.37 3.29
CA GLU A 104 7.87 -8.40 4.76
C GLU A 104 6.54 -9.04 5.20
N VAL A 105 5.44 -8.72 4.52
CA VAL A 105 4.11 -9.30 4.81
C VAL A 105 4.10 -10.80 4.53
N LYS A 106 4.68 -11.25 3.41
CA LYS A 106 4.79 -12.68 3.09
C LYS A 106 5.66 -13.44 4.09
N GLU A 107 6.76 -12.83 4.55
CA GLU A 107 7.62 -13.41 5.59
C GLU A 107 6.87 -13.57 6.93
N LEU A 108 5.98 -12.64 7.27
CA LEU A 108 5.18 -12.70 8.49
C LEU A 108 4.00 -13.68 8.40
N LEU A 109 3.47 -13.91 7.19
CA LEU A 109 2.36 -14.83 6.93
C LEU A 109 2.80 -16.29 6.73
N SER A 110 4.09 -16.53 6.48
CA SER A 110 4.71 -17.86 6.38
C SER A 110 4.71 -18.60 7.72
#